data_AF-A0AAE9YNY5-F1
#
_entry.id   AF-A0AAE9YNY5-F1
#
_cell.length_a   1.000
_cell.length_b   1.000
_cell.length_c   1.000
_cell.angle_alpha   90.00
_cell.angle_beta   90.00
_cell.angle_gamma   90.00
#
_symmetry.space_group_name_H-M   'P 1'
#
loop_
_entity.id
_entity.type
_entity.pdbx_description
1 polymer ?
#
loop_
_entity_poly.entity_id
_entity_poly.type
_entity_poly.pdbx_seq_one_letter_code
_entity_poly.pdbx_strand_id
1 'polypeptide(L)'
;MSYLQVLKLFKSKLKKGLAIVITTAGLFAASSANAALLGLTLEPAPDIFSSFITVDYDMGTEMLTADGFALNFFDGANNAIAGGTFSLNASIDNSGVLSGGSFTITGTTAGFNSGILLTGLLTDLGFDDLGGDPLEFMVDITGGDLMGMYGPVGGIIMTNTGFNANLFTNDFSSGLMAASSDTGVPMTVPEPGGLLLFAVALMGFVASRRRRH
;
A
#
# COMPACT_ATOMS: atom_id res chain seq x y z
N MET A 1 20.34 2.84 -57.99
CA MET A 1 20.50 2.29 -56.62
C MET A 1 20.66 0.79 -56.75
N SER A 2 21.77 0.22 -56.30
CA SER A 2 22.05 -1.21 -56.49
C SER A 2 21.15 -2.08 -55.61
N TYR A 3 20.74 -3.27 -56.08
CA TYR A 3 19.92 -4.24 -55.33
C TYR A 3 20.50 -4.54 -53.93
N LEU A 4 21.84 -4.54 -53.83
CA LEU A 4 22.58 -4.70 -52.57
C LEU A 4 22.38 -3.54 -51.58
N GLN A 5 22.14 -2.32 -52.06
CA GLN A 5 21.88 -1.15 -51.20
C GLN A 5 20.46 -1.19 -50.63
N VAL A 6 19.48 -1.64 -51.42
CA VAL A 6 18.08 -1.80 -50.97
C VAL A 6 17.98 -2.89 -49.90
N LEU A 7 18.68 -4.02 -50.09
CA LEU A 7 18.68 -5.13 -49.12
C LEU A 7 19.31 -4.75 -47.77
N LYS A 8 20.39 -3.95 -47.79
CA LYS A 8 21.04 -3.43 -46.57
C LYS A 8 20.13 -2.44 -45.83
N LEU A 9 19.42 -1.58 -46.56
CA LEU A 9 18.45 -0.64 -45.98
C LEU A 9 17.28 -1.37 -45.32
N PHE A 10 16.76 -2.41 -45.97
CA PHE A 10 15.66 -3.22 -45.44
C PHE A 10 16.04 -3.95 -44.15
N LYS A 11 17.22 -4.60 -44.12
CA LYS A 11 17.74 -5.26 -42.90
C LYS A 11 17.97 -4.28 -41.75
N SER A 12 18.42 -3.05 -42.02
CA SER A 12 18.63 -2.00 -41.02
C SER A 12 17.31 -1.47 -40.44
N LYS A 13 16.30 -1.24 -41.29
CA LYS A 13 14.97 -0.79 -40.84
C LYS A 13 14.23 -1.87 -40.05
N LEU A 14 14.34 -3.14 -40.46
CA LEU A 14 13.73 -4.28 -39.77
C LEU A 14 14.33 -4.50 -38.36
N LYS A 15 15.67 -4.43 -38.22
CA LYS A 15 16.35 -4.54 -36.92
C LYS A 15 15.95 -3.41 -35.95
N LYS A 16 15.79 -2.18 -36.47
CA LYS A 16 15.38 -1.02 -35.66
C LYS A 16 13.91 -1.10 -35.25
N GLY A 17 13.03 -1.59 -36.12
CA GLY A 17 11.62 -1.82 -35.79
C GLY A 17 11.45 -2.91 -34.74
N LEU A 18 12.18 -4.02 -34.88
CA LEU A 18 12.15 -5.13 -33.93
C LEU A 18 12.66 -4.72 -32.54
N ALA A 19 13.73 -3.92 -32.46
CA ALA A 19 14.24 -3.41 -31.19
C ALA A 19 13.22 -2.53 -30.45
N ILE A 20 12.52 -1.64 -31.17
CA ILE A 20 11.48 -0.78 -30.58
C ILE A 20 10.33 -1.64 -30.06
N VAL A 21 9.84 -2.61 -30.85
CA VAL A 21 8.75 -3.50 -30.44
C VAL A 21 9.12 -4.35 -29.23
N ILE A 22 10.35 -4.87 -29.15
CA ILE A 22 10.83 -5.66 -28.00
C ILE A 22 10.93 -4.78 -26.74
N THR A 23 11.42 -3.55 -26.84
CA THR A 23 11.48 -2.63 -25.69
C THR A 23 10.08 -2.21 -25.25
N THR A 24 9.16 -1.92 -26.17
CA THR A 24 7.78 -1.55 -25.83
C THR A 24 6.99 -2.74 -25.25
N ALA A 25 7.19 -3.96 -25.77
CA ALA A 25 6.58 -5.17 -25.23
C ALA A 25 7.13 -5.54 -23.85
N GLY A 26 8.42 -5.30 -23.58
CA GLY A 26 8.99 -5.43 -22.24
C GLY A 26 8.43 -4.41 -21.23
N LEU A 27 8.07 -3.20 -21.68
CA LEU A 27 7.43 -2.18 -20.84
C LEU A 27 5.99 -2.51 -20.46
N PHE A 28 5.23 -3.18 -21.34
CA PHE A 28 3.87 -3.64 -21.01
C PHE A 28 3.84 -4.96 -20.23
N ALA A 29 4.99 -5.62 -20.07
CA ALA A 29 5.14 -6.83 -19.27
C ALA A 29 5.66 -6.55 -17.85
N ALA A 30 5.69 -5.28 -17.42
CA ALA A 30 5.78 -4.95 -15.99
C ALA A 30 4.47 -5.40 -15.33
N SER A 31 4.41 -6.69 -15.01
CA SER A 31 3.40 -7.30 -14.16
C SER A 31 3.26 -6.48 -12.89
N SER A 32 2.04 -6.15 -12.52
CA SER A 32 1.66 -5.66 -11.20
C SER A 32 2.35 -6.53 -10.14
N ALA A 33 3.38 -5.99 -9.50
CA ALA A 33 3.93 -6.59 -8.30
C ALA A 33 2.96 -6.21 -7.18
N ASN A 34 2.11 -7.17 -6.79
CA ASN A 34 1.12 -6.97 -5.72
C ASN A 34 1.77 -7.02 -4.32
N ALA A 35 2.98 -7.58 -4.23
CA ALA A 35 3.73 -7.72 -2.99
C ALA A 35 4.89 -6.72 -2.97
N ALA A 36 4.61 -5.54 -2.42
CA ALA A 36 5.61 -4.60 -1.99
C ALA A 36 5.05 -3.85 -0.78
N LEU A 37 5.90 -3.57 0.20
CA LEU A 37 5.55 -2.62 1.25
C LEU A 37 5.20 -1.27 0.60
N LEU A 38 4.17 -0.62 1.13
CA LEU A 38 3.87 0.78 0.79
C LEU A 38 4.98 1.71 1.30
N GLY A 39 5.74 1.24 2.30
CA GLY A 39 6.80 2.01 2.96
C GLY A 39 6.19 3.12 3.80
N LEU A 40 5.06 2.82 4.45
CA LEU A 40 4.34 3.81 5.25
C LEU A 40 5.22 4.28 6.38
N THR A 41 5.33 5.60 6.50
CA THR A 41 5.83 6.23 7.72
C THR A 41 4.75 7.19 8.18
N LEU A 42 4.35 7.09 9.44
CA LEU A 42 3.28 7.93 10.00
C LEU A 42 3.89 9.18 10.64
N GLU A 43 3.17 10.29 10.56
CA GLU A 43 3.44 11.47 11.39
C GLU A 43 3.35 11.08 12.88
N PRO A 44 4.18 11.65 13.77
CA PRO A 44 4.13 11.31 15.19
C PRO A 44 2.78 11.62 15.87
N ALA A 45 1.99 12.54 15.32
CA ALA A 45 0.64 12.87 15.77
C ALA A 45 -0.18 13.47 14.59
N PRO A 46 -1.50 13.25 14.52
CA PRO A 46 -2.28 12.39 15.41
C PRO A 46 -2.01 10.90 15.16
N ASP A 47 -1.99 10.10 16.23
CA ASP A 47 -1.77 8.65 16.17
C ASP A 47 -2.68 7.90 17.17
N ILE A 48 -3.18 6.73 16.80
CA ILE A 48 -3.88 5.82 17.70
C ILE A 48 -3.15 4.49 17.74
N PHE A 49 -2.64 4.16 18.92
CA PHE A 49 -2.11 2.84 19.21
C PHE A 49 -3.24 1.89 19.61
N SER A 50 -3.32 0.76 18.90
CA SER A 50 -4.21 -0.36 19.19
C SER A 50 -3.41 -1.64 19.43
N SER A 51 -3.91 -2.50 20.31
CA SER A 51 -3.23 -3.74 20.67
C SER A 51 -4.23 -4.82 21.06
N PHE A 52 -3.71 -5.99 21.38
CA PHE A 52 -4.49 -7.19 21.65
C PHE A 52 -5.43 -7.53 20.49
N ILE A 53 -4.93 -7.32 19.27
CA ILE A 53 -5.67 -7.57 18.05
C ILE A 53 -5.52 -9.05 17.69
N THR A 54 -6.63 -9.67 17.29
CA THR A 54 -6.64 -10.98 16.64
C THR A 54 -6.82 -10.73 15.16
N VAL A 55 -5.84 -11.14 14.36
CA VAL A 55 -5.88 -11.11 12.90
C VAL A 55 -6.13 -12.51 12.40
N ASP A 56 -7.13 -12.68 11.55
CA ASP A 56 -7.45 -13.94 10.89
C ASP A 56 -7.67 -13.67 9.40
N TYR A 57 -7.07 -14.48 8.55
CA TYR A 57 -7.35 -14.52 7.11
C TYR A 57 -7.86 -15.90 6.73
N ASP A 58 -9.01 -15.93 6.05
CA ASP A 58 -9.65 -17.14 5.53
C ASP A 58 -9.55 -17.11 3.99
N MET A 59 -8.72 -18.00 3.44
CA MET A 59 -8.51 -18.12 1.99
C MET A 59 -9.76 -18.62 1.26
N GLY A 60 -10.64 -19.35 1.94
CA GLY A 60 -11.91 -19.80 1.38
C GLY A 60 -12.90 -18.65 1.13
N THR A 61 -12.78 -17.56 1.89
CA THR A 61 -13.61 -16.36 1.72
C THR A 61 -12.86 -15.14 1.18
N GLU A 62 -11.52 -15.21 1.10
CA GLU A 62 -10.65 -14.10 0.71
C GLU A 62 -10.85 -12.86 1.62
N MET A 63 -11.08 -13.12 2.90
CA MET A 63 -11.35 -12.09 3.92
C MET A 63 -10.30 -12.12 5.02
N LEU A 64 -9.72 -10.95 5.29
CA LEU A 64 -8.91 -10.67 6.48
C LEU A 64 -9.73 -9.84 7.47
N THR A 65 -9.85 -10.34 8.69
CA THR A 65 -10.43 -9.62 9.82
C THR A 65 -9.38 -9.33 10.87
N ALA A 66 -9.46 -8.16 11.48
CA ALA A 66 -8.59 -7.76 12.58
C ALA A 66 -9.39 -7.03 13.65
N ASP A 67 -9.59 -7.67 14.80
CA ASP A 67 -10.39 -7.13 15.90
C ASP A 67 -9.60 -7.09 17.21
N GLY A 68 -9.66 -5.96 17.92
CA GLY A 68 -8.95 -5.75 19.17
C GLY A 68 -9.35 -4.46 19.88
N PHE A 69 -8.40 -3.87 20.60
CA PHE A 69 -8.67 -2.71 21.45
C PHE A 69 -7.84 -1.50 21.03
N ALA A 70 -8.50 -0.35 20.91
CA ALA A 70 -7.83 0.93 20.77
C ALA A 70 -7.52 1.47 22.17
N LEU A 71 -6.24 1.73 22.46
CA LEU A 71 -5.77 1.94 23.83
C LEU A 71 -5.45 3.41 24.12
N ASN A 72 -4.71 4.05 23.22
CA ASN A 72 -4.28 5.43 23.41
C ASN A 72 -4.39 6.23 22.12
N PHE A 73 -4.75 7.49 22.27
CA PHE A 73 -4.71 8.50 21.23
C PHE A 73 -3.62 9.52 21.59
N PHE A 74 -2.71 9.77 20.65
CA PHE A 74 -1.63 10.72 20.78
C PHE A 74 -1.85 11.93 19.87
N ASP A 75 -1.96 13.11 20.45
CA ASP A 75 -2.11 14.41 19.77
C ASP A 75 -0.95 15.38 20.09
N GLY A 76 0.17 14.84 20.57
CA GLY A 76 1.21 15.57 21.28
C GLY A 76 1.18 15.34 22.79
N ALA A 77 0.06 14.82 23.32
CA ALA A 77 -0.05 14.23 24.65
C ALA A 77 -0.64 12.81 24.55
N ASN A 78 -0.34 11.95 25.53
CA ASN A 78 -0.90 10.60 25.57
C ASN A 78 -2.28 10.61 26.25
N ASN A 79 -3.33 10.30 25.50
CA ASN A 79 -4.71 10.28 25.98
C ASN A 79 -5.27 8.86 25.94
N ALA A 80 -5.61 8.30 27.11
CA ALA A 80 -6.21 6.97 27.18
C ALA A 80 -7.59 6.96 26.50
N ILE A 81 -7.87 5.92 25.71
CA ILE A 81 -9.17 5.69 25.09
C ILE A 81 -10.01 4.80 26.01
N ALA A 82 -11.14 5.32 26.47
CA ALA A 82 -12.08 4.55 27.28
C ALA A 82 -13.03 3.74 26.36
N GLY A 83 -13.12 2.43 26.62
CA GLY A 83 -14.01 1.53 25.89
C GLY A 83 -13.66 1.36 24.40
N GLY A 84 -12.41 1.61 24.02
CA GLY A 84 -12.02 1.63 22.61
C GLY A 84 -11.91 0.24 21.98
N THR A 85 -12.48 0.09 20.79
CA THR A 85 -12.31 -1.10 19.96
C THR A 85 -11.63 -0.73 18.65
N PHE A 86 -10.81 -1.63 18.14
CA PHE A 86 -10.26 -1.61 16.78
C PHE A 86 -10.92 -2.73 15.99
N SER A 87 -11.41 -2.42 14.80
CA SER A 87 -11.96 -3.41 13.87
C SER A 87 -11.59 -3.04 12.44
N LEU A 88 -11.05 -4.00 11.70
CA LEU A 88 -10.71 -3.89 10.29
C LEU A 88 -11.16 -5.14 9.56
N ASN A 89 -11.77 -4.95 8.40
CA ASN A 89 -12.18 -6.03 7.51
C ASN A 89 -11.72 -5.70 6.08
N ALA A 90 -10.96 -6.59 5.47
CA ALA A 90 -10.35 -6.42 4.15
C ALA A 90 -10.65 -7.63 3.27
N SER A 91 -11.04 -7.39 2.02
CA SER A 91 -11.14 -8.44 1.01
C SER A 91 -9.87 -8.46 0.18
N ILE A 92 -9.11 -9.53 0.29
CA ILE A 92 -7.77 -9.69 -0.29
C ILE A 92 -7.76 -11.03 -1.02
N ASP A 93 -7.54 -11.01 -2.32
CA ASP A 93 -7.52 -12.25 -3.10
C ASP A 93 -6.24 -13.08 -2.84
N ASN A 94 -6.21 -14.30 -3.36
CA ASN A 94 -5.06 -15.20 -3.26
C ASN A 94 -3.76 -14.71 -3.94
N SER A 95 -3.81 -13.57 -4.63
CA SER A 95 -2.65 -12.91 -5.23
C SER A 95 -2.20 -11.68 -4.42
N GLY A 96 -2.81 -11.46 -3.25
CA GLY A 96 -2.55 -10.34 -2.35
C GLY A 96 -3.15 -9.02 -2.83
N VAL A 97 -4.11 -9.03 -3.75
CA VAL A 97 -4.74 -7.80 -4.24
C VAL A 97 -5.91 -7.44 -3.33
N LEU A 98 -5.85 -6.25 -2.74
CA LEU A 98 -6.96 -5.66 -2.01
C LEU A 98 -8.06 -5.24 -3.00
N SER A 99 -9.26 -5.79 -2.83
CA SER A 99 -10.46 -5.37 -3.58
C SER A 99 -11.26 -4.29 -2.83
N GLY A 100 -11.01 -4.14 -1.53
CA GLY A 100 -11.56 -3.10 -0.67
C GLY A 100 -11.69 -3.56 0.77
N GLY A 101 -12.20 -2.69 1.63
CA GLY A 101 -12.43 -3.00 3.03
C GLY A 101 -12.85 -1.78 3.83
N SER A 102 -13.07 -1.98 5.11
CA SER A 102 -13.42 -0.92 6.05
C SER A 102 -12.66 -1.08 7.36
N PHE A 103 -12.41 0.05 8.02
CA PHE A 103 -11.92 0.05 9.39
C PHE A 103 -12.78 0.96 10.26
N THR A 104 -12.80 0.68 11.56
CA THR A 104 -13.47 1.50 12.56
C THR A 104 -12.71 1.44 13.88
N ILE A 105 -12.53 2.62 14.49
CA ILE A 105 -12.05 2.78 15.85
C ILE A 105 -13.14 3.48 16.66
N THR A 106 -13.59 2.82 17.73
CA THR A 106 -14.61 3.35 18.65
C THR A 106 -14.00 3.77 19.97
N GLY A 107 -14.82 4.37 20.83
CA GLY A 107 -14.45 4.78 22.18
C GLY A 107 -14.56 6.28 22.39
N THR A 108 -14.04 6.74 23.52
CA THR A 108 -14.03 8.16 23.90
C THR A 108 -12.69 8.55 24.50
N THR A 109 -12.20 9.75 24.19
CA THR A 109 -10.93 10.28 24.69
C THR A 109 -10.88 11.79 24.60
N ALA A 110 -10.18 12.48 25.49
CA ALA A 110 -9.78 13.89 25.37
C ALA A 110 -10.82 14.88 24.78
N GLY A 111 -12.11 14.77 25.15
CA GLY A 111 -13.17 15.66 24.64
C GLY A 111 -13.92 15.14 23.41
N PHE A 112 -13.46 14.06 22.80
CA PHE A 112 -14.12 13.27 21.76
C PHE A 112 -14.97 12.18 22.41
N ASN A 113 -16.30 12.31 22.30
CA ASN A 113 -17.28 11.56 23.09
C ASN A 113 -18.47 11.01 22.28
N SER A 114 -18.42 11.03 20.94
CA SER A 114 -19.52 10.47 20.12
C SER A 114 -19.59 8.94 20.18
N GLY A 115 -18.52 8.29 20.66
CA GLY A 115 -18.35 6.85 20.67
C GLY A 115 -17.69 6.30 19.40
N ILE A 116 -17.52 7.12 18.35
CA ILE A 116 -16.81 6.76 17.12
C ILE A 116 -15.65 7.73 16.94
N LEU A 117 -14.42 7.24 17.06
CA LEU A 117 -13.22 8.06 16.93
C LEU A 117 -12.80 8.20 15.47
N LEU A 118 -12.76 7.09 14.72
CA LEU A 118 -12.42 7.07 13.30
C LEU A 118 -13.18 5.97 12.55
N THR A 119 -13.48 6.24 11.29
CA THR A 119 -13.99 5.27 10.31
C THR A 119 -13.36 5.53 8.96
N GLY A 120 -13.21 4.51 8.13
CA GLY A 120 -12.69 4.69 6.78
C GLY A 120 -12.75 3.45 5.92
N LEU A 121 -12.36 3.63 4.67
CA LEU A 121 -12.33 2.60 3.64
C LEU A 121 -10.89 2.30 3.26
N LEU A 122 -10.54 1.01 3.17
CA LEU A 122 -9.20 0.59 2.78
C LEU A 122 -9.04 0.78 1.27
N THR A 123 -7.96 1.46 0.87
CA THR A 123 -7.71 1.82 -0.53
C THR A 123 -6.46 1.15 -1.09
N ASP A 124 -5.50 0.80 -0.24
CA ASP A 124 -4.29 0.10 -0.65
C ASP A 124 -3.80 -0.83 0.46
N LEU A 125 -3.04 -1.85 0.06
CA LEU A 125 -2.41 -2.83 0.92
C LEU A 125 -0.96 -3.05 0.45
N GLY A 126 -0.02 -3.01 1.39
CA GLY A 126 1.36 -3.45 1.16
C GLY A 126 1.83 -4.46 2.20
N PHE A 127 2.71 -5.35 1.73
CA PHE A 127 3.31 -6.42 2.53
C PHE A 127 4.61 -6.90 1.85
N ASP A 128 5.47 -7.57 2.62
CA ASP A 128 6.70 -8.21 2.12
C ASP A 128 6.37 -9.56 1.46
N ASP A 129 6.92 -9.83 0.27
CA ASP A 129 6.72 -11.08 -0.45
C ASP A 129 7.41 -12.28 0.21
N LEU A 130 8.43 -12.02 1.03
CA LEU A 130 9.03 -12.99 1.94
C LEU A 130 8.14 -13.28 3.16
N GLY A 131 7.01 -12.58 3.28
CA GLY A 131 6.06 -12.67 4.38
C GLY A 131 6.59 -12.06 5.68
N GLY A 132 5.77 -12.18 6.72
CA GLY A 132 6.00 -11.52 8.00
C GLY A 132 5.36 -10.13 8.07
N ASP A 133 5.73 -9.39 9.10
CA ASP A 133 5.19 -8.06 9.35
C ASP A 133 6.09 -6.96 8.76
N PRO A 134 5.54 -5.76 8.46
CA PRO A 134 4.17 -5.34 8.70
C PRO A 134 3.19 -5.65 7.55
N LEU A 135 1.90 -5.68 7.88
CA LEU A 135 0.83 -5.37 6.91
C LEU A 135 0.52 -3.88 6.99
N GLU A 136 0.56 -3.20 5.84
CA GLU A 136 0.37 -1.76 5.73
C GLU A 136 -0.90 -1.46 4.92
N PHE A 137 -1.77 -0.60 5.42
CA PHE A 137 -2.99 -0.21 4.72
C PHE A 137 -3.08 1.30 4.55
N MET A 138 -3.44 1.75 3.34
CA MET A 138 -3.91 3.12 3.11
C MET A 138 -5.42 3.18 3.27
N VAL A 139 -5.87 4.33 3.76
CA VAL A 139 -7.25 4.48 4.19
C VAL A 139 -7.81 5.84 3.82
N ASP A 140 -8.98 5.86 3.20
CA ASP A 140 -9.79 7.06 3.05
C ASP A 140 -10.62 7.23 4.33
N ILE A 141 -10.35 8.29 5.09
CA ILE A 141 -11.08 8.59 6.32
C ILE A 141 -12.47 9.10 5.96
N THR A 142 -13.51 8.46 6.49
CA THR A 142 -14.92 8.72 6.15
C THR A 142 -15.74 9.34 7.29
N GLY A 143 -15.23 9.33 8.52
CA GLY A 143 -15.91 9.95 9.65
C GLY A 143 -15.26 9.67 11.00
N GLY A 144 -15.96 10.08 12.06
CA GLY A 144 -15.52 9.98 13.44
C GLY A 144 -15.04 11.31 14.01
N ASP A 145 -14.96 11.38 15.33
CA ASP A 145 -14.60 12.60 16.06
C ASP A 145 -13.19 13.12 15.70
N LEU A 146 -12.27 12.24 15.34
CA LEU A 146 -10.87 12.57 15.03
C LEU A 146 -10.63 12.84 13.54
N MET A 147 -11.63 12.72 12.67
CA MET A 147 -11.50 12.93 11.23
C MET A 147 -10.83 14.26 10.88
N GLY A 148 -11.18 15.34 11.59
CA GLY A 148 -10.62 16.67 11.34
C GLY A 148 -9.11 16.77 11.60
N MET A 149 -8.57 15.91 12.45
CA MET A 149 -7.12 15.88 12.74
C MET A 149 -6.36 15.00 11.75
N TYR A 150 -6.95 13.89 11.32
CA TYR A 150 -6.34 12.98 10.35
C TYR A 150 -6.41 13.50 8.91
N GLY A 151 -7.41 14.33 8.60
CA GLY A 151 -7.69 14.73 7.23
C GLY A 151 -8.32 13.59 6.43
N PRO A 152 -8.26 13.65 5.08
CA PRO A 152 -8.96 12.69 4.23
C PRO A 152 -8.26 11.33 4.11
N VAL A 153 -6.96 11.24 4.43
CA VAL A 153 -6.13 10.05 4.19
C VAL A 153 -5.42 9.65 5.47
N GLY A 154 -5.55 8.38 5.84
CA GLY A 154 -4.88 7.74 6.97
C GLY A 154 -4.04 6.54 6.52
N GLY A 155 -3.19 6.07 7.42
CA GLY A 155 -2.41 4.86 7.27
C GLY A 155 -2.52 3.99 8.51
N ILE A 156 -2.53 2.67 8.31
CA ILE A 156 -2.51 1.68 9.38
C ILE A 156 -1.29 0.79 9.16
N ILE A 157 -0.45 0.64 10.19
CA ILE A 157 0.68 -0.29 10.19
C ILE A 157 0.38 -1.35 11.24
N MET A 158 0.25 -2.60 10.81
CA MET A 158 -0.03 -3.74 11.69
C MET A 158 1.19 -4.65 11.85
N THR A 159 1.40 -5.13 13.06
CA THR A 159 2.51 -6.03 13.43
C THR A 159 1.99 -7.24 14.21
N ASN A 160 2.79 -8.32 14.23
CA ASN A 160 2.44 -9.63 14.75
C ASN A 160 1.14 -10.20 14.14
N THR A 161 0.92 -9.97 12.85
CA THR A 161 -0.33 -10.34 12.14
C THR A 161 -0.45 -11.83 11.88
N GLY A 162 0.65 -12.58 12.02
CA GLY A 162 0.73 -13.99 11.62
C GLY A 162 0.83 -14.18 10.11
N PHE A 163 0.91 -13.10 9.33
CA PHE A 163 1.18 -13.16 7.90
C PHE A 163 2.52 -13.84 7.66
N ASN A 164 2.55 -14.75 6.69
CA ASN A 164 3.69 -15.59 6.36
C ASN A 164 3.98 -15.50 4.85
N ALA A 165 5.09 -16.11 4.40
CA ALA A 165 5.59 -16.02 3.02
C ALA A 165 4.66 -16.59 1.93
N ASN A 166 3.45 -17.02 2.27
CA ASN A 166 2.54 -17.71 1.35
C ASN A 166 1.60 -16.77 0.60
N LEU A 167 1.81 -15.44 0.61
CA LEU A 167 1.09 -14.48 -0.26
C LEU A 167 -0.45 -14.65 -0.27
N PHE A 168 -1.09 -14.86 0.88
CA PHE A 168 -2.55 -15.07 0.98
C PHE A 168 -3.09 -16.35 0.31
N THR A 169 -2.23 -17.33 -0.01
CA THR A 169 -2.63 -18.62 -0.61
C THR A 169 -3.06 -19.68 0.41
N ASN A 170 -2.95 -19.40 1.71
CA ASN A 170 -3.42 -20.25 2.80
C ASN A 170 -4.02 -19.40 3.91
N ASP A 171 -4.87 -20.01 4.74
CA ASP A 171 -5.34 -19.40 5.98
C ASP A 171 -4.16 -19.06 6.89
N PHE A 172 -4.27 -17.96 7.61
CA PHE A 172 -3.33 -17.63 8.68
C PHE A 172 -4.03 -16.87 9.80
N SER A 173 -3.39 -16.87 10.96
CA SER A 173 -3.85 -16.17 12.15
C SER A 173 -2.67 -15.64 12.94
N SER A 174 -2.82 -14.46 13.55
CA SER A 174 -1.89 -13.96 14.56
C SER A 174 -1.88 -14.83 15.82
N GLY A 175 -2.93 -15.63 16.04
CA GLY A 175 -3.30 -16.14 17.35
C GLY A 175 -4.03 -15.08 18.18
N LEU A 176 -4.62 -15.52 19.28
CA LEU A 176 -5.48 -14.67 20.11
C LEU A 176 -4.72 -13.47 20.68
N MET A 177 -5.21 -12.27 20.36
CA MET A 177 -4.78 -11.01 20.96
C MET A 177 -3.25 -10.76 20.86
N ALA A 178 -2.63 -11.17 19.76
CA ALA A 178 -1.18 -11.11 19.58
C ALA A 178 -0.71 -9.87 18.80
N ALA A 179 -1.57 -9.33 17.93
CA ALA A 179 -1.24 -8.25 17.03
C ALA A 179 -1.40 -6.85 17.67
N SER A 180 -0.72 -5.88 17.06
CA SER A 180 -0.82 -4.46 17.38
C SER A 180 -0.84 -3.62 16.11
N SER A 181 -1.33 -2.39 16.22
CA SER A 181 -1.33 -1.46 15.11
C SER A 181 -1.15 -0.02 15.55
N ASP A 182 -0.48 0.76 14.72
CA ASP A 182 -0.49 2.22 14.75
C ASP A 182 -1.39 2.72 13.62
N THR A 183 -2.28 3.67 13.93
CA THR A 183 -3.15 4.33 12.95
C THR A 183 -2.84 5.81 12.99
N GLY A 184 -2.37 6.37 11.88
CA GLY A 184 -1.87 7.75 11.85
C GLY A 184 -2.04 8.42 10.50
N VAL A 185 -1.50 9.63 10.36
CA VAL A 185 -1.43 10.35 9.08
C VAL A 185 -0.16 9.92 8.34
N PRO A 186 -0.25 9.39 7.11
CA PRO A 186 0.93 9.05 6.33
C PRO A 186 1.76 10.30 6.03
N MET A 187 3.05 10.24 6.31
CA MET A 187 4.00 11.22 5.78
C MET A 187 4.02 11.08 4.26
N THR A 188 3.77 12.18 3.54
CA THR A 188 3.92 12.17 2.09
C THR A 188 5.39 12.00 1.76
N VAL A 189 5.82 10.78 1.41
CA VAL A 189 7.14 10.56 0.82
C VAL A 189 7.09 11.18 -0.57
N PRO A 190 7.94 12.17 -0.90
CA PRO A 190 8.00 12.69 -2.26
C PRO A 190 8.30 11.54 -3.21
N GLU A 191 7.51 11.40 -4.28
CA GLU A 191 7.71 10.33 -5.27
C GLU A 191 9.20 10.20 -5.60
N PRO A 192 9.74 8.97 -5.69
CA PRO A 192 11.14 8.80 -6.01
C PRO A 192 11.43 9.54 -7.33
N GLY A 193 12.37 10.49 -7.30
CA GLY A 193 12.80 11.24 -8.48
C GLY A 193 13.30 10.36 -9.64
N GLY A 194 13.28 9.04 -9.51
CA GLY A 194 13.47 8.04 -10.56
C GLY A 194 12.51 8.20 -11.74
N LEU A 195 11.25 8.60 -11.54
CA LEU A 195 10.33 8.88 -12.67
C LEU A 195 10.80 10.10 -13.48
N LEU A 196 11.27 11.15 -12.78
CA LEU A 196 11.85 12.32 -13.40
C LEU A 196 13.18 11.98 -14.10
N LEU A 197 14.05 11.19 -13.45
CA LEU A 197 15.32 10.75 -14.00
C LEU A 197 15.11 9.85 -15.23
N PHE A 198 14.09 8.98 -15.20
CA PHE A 198 13.70 8.14 -16.31
C PHE A 198 13.14 8.97 -17.48
N ALA A 199 12.28 9.96 -17.19
CA ALA A 199 11.80 10.91 -18.19
C ALA A 199 12.96 11.70 -18.83
N VAL A 200 13.94 12.15 -18.02
CA VAL A 200 15.15 12.83 -18.51
C VAL A 200 16.03 11.90 -19.34
N ALA A 201 16.19 10.63 -18.94
CA ALA A 201 16.93 9.64 -19.70
C ALA A 201 16.28 9.37 -21.07
N LEU A 202 14.95 9.20 -21.12
CA LEU A 202 14.20 9.07 -22.37
C LEU A 202 14.37 10.30 -23.27
N MET A 203 14.29 11.51 -22.70
CA MET A 203 14.54 12.75 -23.46
C MET A 203 15.98 12.82 -24.01
N GLY A 204 16.98 12.39 -23.23
CA GLY A 204 18.38 12.30 -23.65
C GLY A 204 18.60 11.31 -24.81
N PHE A 205 17.92 10.17 -24.79
CA PHE A 205 17.96 9.20 -25.90
C PHE A 205 17.32 9.75 -27.18
N VAL A 206 16.21 10.48 -27.07
CA VAL A 206 15.56 11.12 -28.23
C VAL A 206 16.44 12.24 -28.81
N ALA A 207 17.03 13.08 -27.96
CA ALA A 207 17.88 14.19 -28.37
C ALA A 207 19.19 13.72 -29.04
N SER A 208 19.85 12.70 -28.48
CA SER A 208 21.08 12.13 -29.05
C SER A 208 20.85 11.44 -30.41
N ARG A 209 19.66 10.86 -30.63
CA ARG A 209 19.27 10.27 -31.92
C ARG A 209 19.03 11.32 -33.01
N ARG A 210 18.56 12.52 -32.67
CA ARG A 210 18.35 13.63 -33.63
C ARG A 210 19.66 14.24 -34.13
N ARG A 211 20.73 14.23 -33.34
CA ARG A 211 22.05 14.80 -33.72
C ARG A 211 22.90 13.90 -34.63
N ARG A 212 22.47 12.68 -34.91
CA ARG A 212 23.17 11.71 -35.79
C ARG A 212 22.58 11.63 -37.21
N HIS A 213 21.67 12.55 -37.55
CA HIS A 213 21.15 12.80 -38.89
C HIS A 213 21.55 14.21 -39.32
#